data_AF-A0A2A2Q1H8-F1
#
_entry.id   AF-A0A2A2Q1H8-F1
#
_cell.length_a   1.000
_cell.length_b   1.000
_cell.length_c   1.000
_cell.angle_alpha   90.00
_cell.angle_beta   90.00
_cell.angle_gamma   90.00
#
_symmetry.space_group_name_H-M   'P 1'
#
loop_
_entity.id
_entity.type
_entity.pdbx_description
1 polymer ?
#
loop_
_entity_poly.entity_id
_entity_poly.type
_entity_poly.pdbx_seq_one_letter_code
_entity_poly.pdbx_strand_id
1 'polypeptide(L)'
;MLSRLLPFALLATPLAAEEFVPAMPTEARLFLRVPEGQPPLKNVGISRGECLPGNHEDSPEKRERLTDIRFPVTWWRWKEVTLKFTPSHDGTLELDLNGPWGEARPGVLRQQEILWDELDCDGAKLSNSGFEDTTDGKPAGWDSPWRPYPAAVAWPLSGSEPFGGKRCAASWHGRPLIGTLTVKAGVPVTLKLHARAATVPGFKKPSILPQDTPAHRACARLKRGVNLGNHWEAPPGGWGITSTTDDIDLNSPIHIGEFGCYQKADPASRARYVRDFRQAAEKRGLPWAMWDWKAGFGYWDEASQKPLLRDVLFGK
;
A
#
# COMPACT_ATOMS: atom_id res chain seq x y z
N MET A 1 -58.07 -18.60 -44.56
CA MET A 1 -57.32 -18.96 -43.34
C MET A 1 -55.84 -18.90 -43.67
N LEU A 2 -55.17 -17.77 -43.45
CA LEU A 2 -53.72 -17.65 -43.54
C LEU A 2 -53.18 -17.31 -42.14
N SER A 3 -52.35 -18.21 -41.62
CA SER A 3 -51.68 -18.09 -40.33
C SER A 3 -50.63 -16.99 -40.37
N ARG A 4 -50.70 -16.04 -39.42
CA ARG A 4 -49.65 -15.03 -39.18
C ARG A 4 -48.61 -15.64 -38.24
N LEU A 5 -47.43 -15.94 -38.78
CA LEU A 5 -46.22 -16.18 -37.99
C LEU A 5 -45.61 -14.83 -37.59
N LEU A 6 -45.60 -14.51 -36.29
CA LEU A 6 -44.76 -13.46 -35.73
C LEU A 6 -43.37 -14.06 -35.43
N PRO A 7 -42.26 -13.44 -35.86
CA PRO A 7 -40.93 -13.85 -35.41
C PRO A 7 -40.70 -13.32 -33.98
N PHE A 8 -40.47 -14.24 -33.04
CA PHE A 8 -39.94 -13.91 -31.72
C PHE A 8 -38.47 -13.52 -31.87
N ALA A 9 -38.16 -12.22 -31.80
CA ALA A 9 -36.80 -11.76 -31.59
C ALA A 9 -36.43 -12.01 -30.11
N LEU A 10 -35.53 -12.95 -29.85
CA LEU A 10 -34.90 -13.10 -28.54
C LEU A 10 -34.07 -11.85 -28.25
N LEU A 11 -34.55 -10.99 -27.36
CA LEU A 11 -33.76 -9.94 -26.73
C LEU A 11 -32.77 -10.62 -25.77
N ALA A 12 -31.53 -10.81 -26.23
CA ALA A 12 -30.42 -11.10 -25.34
C ALA A 12 -30.13 -9.84 -24.51
N THR A 13 -30.57 -9.82 -23.26
CA THR A 13 -30.15 -8.79 -22.29
C THR A 13 -28.64 -8.93 -22.08
N PRO A 14 -27.83 -7.89 -22.34
CA PRO A 14 -26.41 -7.97 -22.06
C PRO A 14 -26.22 -8.15 -20.55
N LEU A 15 -25.43 -9.15 -20.17
CA LEU A 15 -24.96 -9.31 -18.79
C LEU A 15 -24.28 -7.99 -18.39
N ALA A 16 -24.70 -7.39 -17.27
CA ALA A 16 -24.03 -6.19 -16.77
C ALA A 16 -22.53 -6.50 -16.59
N ALA A 17 -21.67 -5.64 -17.12
CA ALA A 17 -20.24 -5.78 -16.94
C ALA A 17 -19.90 -5.79 -15.45
N GLU A 18 -19.07 -6.75 -15.02
CA GLU A 18 -18.61 -6.86 -13.65
C GLU A 18 -17.90 -5.56 -13.23
N GLU A 19 -18.33 -4.97 -12.10
CA GLU A 19 -17.80 -3.69 -11.64
C GLU A 19 -16.69 -3.89 -10.60
N PHE A 20 -15.60 -3.12 -10.78
CA PHE A 20 -14.53 -3.01 -9.79
C PHE A 20 -14.17 -1.55 -9.53
N VAL A 21 -13.70 -1.26 -8.32
CA VAL A 21 -13.26 0.09 -7.94
C VAL A 21 -11.74 0.11 -7.86
N PRO A 22 -11.04 0.86 -8.73
CA PRO A 22 -9.59 1.03 -8.63
C PRO A 22 -9.19 1.58 -7.26
N ALA A 23 -8.19 0.96 -6.63
CA ALA A 23 -7.63 1.42 -5.38
C ALA A 23 -6.12 1.19 -5.38
N MET A 24 -5.36 2.12 -4.79
CA MET A 24 -3.91 1.94 -4.67
C MET A 24 -3.60 0.98 -3.51
N PRO A 25 -2.90 -0.14 -3.76
CA PRO A 25 -2.49 -1.05 -2.69
C PRO A 25 -1.36 -0.44 -1.84
N THR A 26 -1.36 -0.78 -0.55
CA THR A 26 -0.25 -0.52 0.38
C THR A 26 0.62 -1.76 0.64
N GLU A 27 0.14 -2.93 0.21
CA GLU A 27 0.81 -4.22 0.32
C GLU A 27 0.65 -5.00 -0.99
N ALA A 28 1.65 -5.80 -1.33
CA ALA A 28 1.57 -6.83 -2.34
C ALA A 28 1.34 -8.18 -1.65
N ARG A 29 0.69 -9.08 -2.37
CA ARG A 29 0.40 -10.44 -1.91
C ARG A 29 0.78 -11.42 -3.00
N LEU A 30 1.44 -12.51 -2.66
CA LEU A 30 1.70 -13.62 -3.57
C LEU A 30 1.56 -14.93 -2.83
N PHE A 31 1.41 -16.02 -3.58
CA PHE A 31 1.35 -17.36 -3.01
C PHE A 31 2.43 -18.28 -3.58
N LEU A 32 2.96 -19.13 -2.70
CA LEU A 32 3.66 -20.35 -3.09
C LEU A 32 2.76 -21.52 -2.76
N ARG A 33 2.33 -22.25 -3.78
CA ARG A 33 1.43 -23.40 -3.63
C ARG A 33 2.13 -24.68 -4.07
N VAL A 34 2.12 -25.66 -3.17
CA VAL A 34 2.61 -27.02 -3.42
C VAL A 34 1.47 -27.85 -4.03
N PRO A 35 1.71 -28.58 -5.13
CA PRO A 35 0.71 -29.48 -5.72
C PRO A 35 0.17 -30.52 -4.74
N GLU A 36 -1.04 -31.02 -5.02
CA GLU A 36 -1.63 -32.11 -4.24
C GLU A 36 -0.73 -33.37 -4.25
N GLY A 37 -0.70 -34.08 -3.12
CA GLY A 37 0.12 -35.27 -2.94
C GLY A 37 1.59 -35.02 -2.64
N GLN A 38 2.05 -33.76 -2.65
CA GLN A 38 3.42 -33.40 -2.28
C GLN A 38 3.51 -32.81 -0.86
N PRO A 39 4.62 -33.03 -0.13
CA PRO A 39 4.81 -32.50 1.21
C PRO A 39 4.90 -30.95 1.19
N PRO A 40 4.33 -30.26 2.20
CA PRO A 40 4.32 -28.80 2.24
C PRO A 40 5.74 -28.22 2.33
N LEU A 41 5.90 -26.97 1.86
CA LEU A 41 7.12 -26.21 2.07
C LEU A 41 7.29 -25.87 3.55
N LYS A 42 8.51 -26.01 4.05
CA LYS A 42 8.87 -25.63 5.42
C LYS A 42 9.83 -24.45 5.40
N ASN A 43 9.74 -23.60 6.43
CA ASN A 43 10.68 -22.50 6.67
C ASN A 43 10.78 -21.51 5.50
N VAL A 44 9.67 -21.18 4.85
CA VAL A 44 9.63 -20.11 3.84
C VAL A 44 9.87 -18.78 4.55
N GLY A 45 10.96 -18.10 4.20
CA GLY A 45 11.33 -16.79 4.74
C GLY A 45 11.21 -15.69 3.68
N ILE A 46 10.94 -14.47 4.13
CA ILE A 46 10.94 -13.26 3.32
C ILE A 46 11.83 -12.18 3.95
N SER A 47 12.57 -11.43 3.14
CA SER A 47 13.45 -10.35 3.61
C SER A 47 12.71 -9.17 4.23
N ARG A 48 11.45 -8.94 3.83
CA ARG A 48 10.56 -7.90 4.36
C ARG A 48 9.12 -8.29 4.14
N GLY A 49 8.33 -8.30 5.21
CA GLY A 49 6.93 -8.73 5.17
C GLY A 49 6.73 -9.95 6.06
N GLU A 50 5.74 -10.76 5.71
CA GLU A 50 5.35 -11.94 6.47
C GLU A 50 4.99 -13.11 5.56
N CYS A 51 5.21 -14.32 6.07
CA CYS A 51 4.73 -15.57 5.49
C CYS A 51 3.66 -16.12 6.45
N LEU A 52 2.45 -16.31 5.94
CA LEU A 52 1.28 -16.76 6.67
C LEU A 52 0.79 -18.10 6.10
N PRO A 53 0.11 -18.93 6.90
CA PRO A 53 -0.59 -20.09 6.37
C PRO A 53 -1.75 -19.66 5.46
N GLY A 54 -2.10 -20.51 4.50
CA GLY A 54 -3.20 -20.29 3.55
C GLY A 54 -4.60 -20.37 4.15
N ASN A 55 -4.90 -19.70 5.27
CA ASN A 55 -6.13 -19.87 6.08
C ASN A 55 -7.47 -19.69 5.34
N HIS A 56 -7.44 -19.13 4.14
CA HIS A 56 -8.61 -18.97 3.27
C HIS A 56 -8.95 -20.23 2.47
N GLU A 57 -8.07 -21.24 2.47
CA GLU A 57 -8.32 -22.54 1.86
C GLU A 57 -9.36 -23.34 2.66
N ASP A 58 -10.11 -24.17 1.96
CA ASP A 58 -11.25 -24.94 2.48
C ASP A 58 -10.84 -26.16 3.31
N SER A 59 -9.63 -26.71 3.11
CA SER A 59 -9.14 -27.91 3.80
C SER A 59 -7.80 -27.67 4.53
N PRO A 60 -7.54 -28.32 5.69
CA PRO A 60 -6.25 -28.24 6.38
C PRO A 60 -5.06 -28.59 5.49
N GLU A 61 -5.19 -29.60 4.64
CA GLU A 61 -4.13 -30.08 3.76
C GLU A 61 -3.78 -29.03 2.69
N LYS A 62 -4.78 -28.31 2.16
CA LYS A 62 -4.54 -27.18 1.24
C LYS A 62 -3.88 -26.01 1.97
N ARG A 63 -4.31 -25.71 3.21
CA ARG A 63 -3.71 -24.64 4.04
C ARG A 63 -2.24 -24.87 4.31
N GLU A 64 -1.84 -26.12 4.60
CA GLU A 64 -0.44 -26.47 4.83
C GLU A 64 0.41 -26.37 3.57
N ARG A 65 -0.17 -26.69 2.40
CA ARG A 65 0.51 -26.61 1.10
C ARG A 65 0.53 -25.20 0.49
N LEU A 66 -0.08 -24.22 1.14
CA LEU A 66 -0.12 -22.84 0.67
C LEU A 66 0.61 -21.92 1.63
N THR A 67 1.62 -21.21 1.13
CA THR A 67 2.22 -20.07 1.83
C THR A 67 1.66 -18.77 1.27
N ASP A 68 0.96 -18.01 2.11
CA ASP A 68 0.46 -16.65 1.82
C ASP A 68 1.52 -15.63 2.22
N ILE A 69 2.07 -14.93 1.23
CA ILE A 69 3.21 -14.03 1.44
C ILE A 69 2.75 -12.61 1.19
N ARG A 70 2.97 -11.72 2.17
CA ARG A 70 2.55 -10.32 2.13
C ARG A 70 3.71 -9.41 2.46
N PHE A 71 3.80 -8.29 1.76
CA PHE A 71 4.85 -7.31 2.01
C PHE A 71 4.47 -5.90 1.56
N PRO A 72 4.98 -4.84 2.21
CA PRO A 72 4.59 -3.47 1.90
C PRO A 72 5.12 -3.02 0.54
N VAL A 73 4.25 -2.37 -0.25
CA VAL A 73 4.61 -1.72 -1.50
C VAL A 73 4.23 -0.25 -1.49
N THR A 74 4.79 0.49 -2.45
CA THR A 74 4.55 1.92 -2.63
C THR A 74 4.40 2.22 -4.10
N TRP A 75 3.66 3.26 -4.48
CA TRP A 75 3.50 3.60 -5.90
C TRP A 75 4.72 4.32 -6.49
N TRP A 76 5.53 5.00 -5.66
CA TRP A 76 6.60 5.89 -6.11
C TRP A 76 7.97 5.23 -6.25
N ARG A 77 8.11 3.97 -5.82
CA ARG A 77 9.36 3.22 -5.98
C ARG A 77 9.08 1.72 -6.05
N TRP A 78 9.87 1.05 -6.88
CA TRP A 78 9.97 -0.40 -6.87
C TRP A 78 10.56 -0.89 -5.54
N LYS A 79 10.04 -2.02 -5.07
CA LYS A 79 10.45 -2.68 -3.84
C LYS A 79 11.02 -4.04 -4.19
N GLU A 80 12.32 -4.21 -3.92
CA GLU A 80 12.93 -5.52 -3.92
C GLU A 80 12.52 -6.30 -2.66
N VAL A 81 12.09 -7.55 -2.85
CA VAL A 81 11.95 -8.53 -1.77
C VAL A 81 12.62 -9.84 -2.18
N THR A 82 13.03 -10.62 -1.18
CA THR A 82 13.71 -11.91 -1.39
C THR A 82 13.01 -12.98 -0.57
N LEU A 83 12.56 -14.04 -1.24
CA LEU A 83 12.03 -15.25 -0.65
C LEU A 83 13.11 -16.32 -0.60
N LYS A 84 13.14 -17.09 0.48
CA LYS A 84 14.05 -18.23 0.64
C LYS A 84 13.31 -19.42 1.20
N PHE A 85 13.54 -20.59 0.61
CA PHE A 85 12.99 -21.86 1.08
C PHE A 85 13.80 -23.03 0.52
N THR A 86 13.64 -24.21 1.10
CA THR A 86 14.25 -25.45 0.58
C THR A 86 13.16 -26.49 0.35
N PRO A 87 12.87 -26.86 -0.90
CA PRO A 87 11.91 -27.91 -1.25
C PRO A 87 12.33 -29.26 -0.66
N SER A 88 11.36 -30.04 -0.21
CA SER A 88 11.56 -31.42 0.27
C SER A 88 11.30 -32.48 -0.79
N HIS A 89 10.85 -32.07 -1.97
CA HIS A 89 10.52 -32.94 -3.10
C HIS A 89 11.01 -32.33 -4.42
N ASP A 90 11.19 -33.20 -5.42
CA ASP A 90 11.37 -32.80 -6.81
C ASP A 90 10.01 -32.43 -7.42
N GLY A 91 10.00 -31.53 -8.40
CA GLY A 91 8.81 -31.26 -9.19
C GLY A 91 8.57 -29.78 -9.38
N THR A 92 7.33 -29.36 -9.20
CA THR A 92 6.88 -28.00 -9.46
C THR A 92 6.17 -27.39 -8.27
N LEU A 93 6.24 -26.06 -8.19
CA LEU A 93 5.45 -25.21 -7.32
C LEU A 93 4.70 -24.22 -8.20
N GLU A 94 3.50 -23.84 -7.77
CA GLU A 94 2.76 -22.73 -8.35
C GLU A 94 3.20 -21.44 -7.64
N LEU A 95 3.60 -20.45 -8.44
CA LEU A 95 3.88 -19.09 -7.99
C LEU A 95 2.75 -18.20 -8.50
N ASP A 96 1.85 -17.80 -7.59
CA ASP A 96 0.74 -16.90 -7.89
C ASP A 96 1.13 -15.48 -7.45
N LEU A 97 1.44 -14.62 -8.43
CA LEU A 97 1.60 -13.19 -8.21
C LEU A 97 0.21 -12.57 -8.15
N ASN A 98 -0.17 -12.04 -6.98
CA ASN A 98 -1.54 -11.68 -6.68
C ASN A 98 -1.64 -10.21 -6.20
N GLY A 99 -2.77 -9.84 -5.60
CA GLY A 99 -2.93 -8.58 -4.90
C GLY A 99 -3.75 -8.77 -3.62
N PRO A 100 -3.80 -7.75 -2.76
CA PRO A 100 -4.65 -7.78 -1.59
C PRO A 100 -6.12 -7.88 -1.99
N TRP A 101 -6.87 -8.71 -1.27
CA TRP A 101 -8.32 -8.69 -1.33
C TRP A 101 -8.84 -7.41 -0.67
N GLY A 102 -9.93 -6.87 -1.18
CA GLY A 102 -10.62 -5.76 -0.54
C GLY A 102 -11.94 -5.49 -1.21
N GLU A 103 -12.91 -5.01 -0.44
CA GLU A 103 -14.21 -4.58 -0.95
C GLU A 103 -14.31 -3.05 -0.89
N ALA A 104 -14.92 -2.48 -1.93
CA ALA A 104 -15.31 -1.08 -1.94
C ALA A 104 -16.70 -0.92 -1.32
N ARG A 105 -17.57 -1.90 -1.57
CA ARG A 105 -18.91 -2.08 -1.02
C ARG A 105 -19.31 -3.55 -1.20
N PRO A 106 -20.35 -4.06 -0.52
CA PRO A 106 -20.71 -5.48 -0.57
C PRO A 106 -20.83 -6.00 -2.02
N GLY A 107 -20.06 -7.03 -2.34
CA GLY A 107 -20.04 -7.65 -3.68
C GLY A 107 -19.28 -6.88 -4.76
N VAL A 108 -18.66 -5.74 -4.45
CA VAL A 108 -17.85 -4.95 -5.40
C VAL A 108 -16.43 -4.84 -4.89
N LEU A 109 -15.53 -5.53 -5.58
CA LEU A 109 -14.13 -5.63 -5.20
C LEU A 109 -13.35 -4.35 -5.52
N ARG A 110 -12.30 -4.11 -4.72
CA ARG A 110 -11.25 -3.15 -5.02
C ARG A 110 -10.26 -3.78 -5.98
N GLN A 111 -10.05 -3.12 -7.12
CA GLN A 111 -9.01 -3.49 -8.06
C GLN A 111 -7.67 -2.88 -7.62
N GLN A 112 -6.95 -3.66 -6.81
CA GLN A 112 -5.67 -3.29 -6.20
C GLN A 112 -4.51 -3.89 -6.99
N GLU A 113 -4.12 -3.22 -8.07
CA GLU A 113 -3.12 -3.69 -9.02
C GLU A 113 -1.69 -3.54 -8.49
N ILE A 114 -0.95 -4.64 -8.53
CA ILE A 114 0.49 -4.71 -8.26
C ILE A 114 1.21 -4.87 -9.59
N LEU A 115 2.25 -4.06 -9.80
CA LEU A 115 3.21 -4.22 -10.88
C LEU A 115 4.36 -5.09 -10.38
N TRP A 116 4.81 -6.03 -11.21
CA TRP A 116 5.85 -7.01 -10.93
C TRP A 116 6.92 -6.95 -12.00
N ASP A 117 8.19 -7.09 -11.60
CA ASP A 117 9.29 -7.06 -12.55
C ASP A 117 10.55 -7.74 -11.98
N GLU A 118 11.48 -8.10 -12.87
CA GLU A 118 12.80 -8.69 -12.59
C GLU A 118 12.75 -9.72 -11.46
N LEU A 119 12.04 -10.82 -11.72
CA LEU A 119 12.03 -11.98 -10.85
C LEU A 119 13.28 -12.83 -11.13
N ASP A 120 14.28 -12.72 -10.27
CA ASP A 120 15.48 -13.54 -10.33
C ASP A 120 15.32 -14.78 -9.45
N CYS A 121 15.84 -15.91 -9.91
CA CYS A 121 15.62 -17.21 -9.31
C CYS A 121 16.91 -18.04 -9.31
N ASP A 122 17.46 -18.26 -8.13
CA ASP A 122 18.55 -19.20 -7.88
C ASP A 122 18.03 -20.49 -7.24
N GLY A 123 18.58 -21.65 -7.63
CA GLY A 123 18.19 -22.96 -7.13
C GLY A 123 16.88 -23.54 -7.69
N ALA A 124 16.18 -22.81 -8.55
CA ALA A 124 14.98 -23.28 -9.26
C ALA A 124 14.93 -22.70 -10.68
N LYS A 125 13.95 -23.13 -11.48
CA LYS A 125 13.72 -22.59 -12.83
C LYS A 125 12.36 -21.92 -12.95
N LEU A 126 12.35 -20.70 -13.47
CA LEU A 126 11.16 -19.94 -13.84
C LEU A 126 11.35 -19.40 -15.26
N SER A 127 10.29 -19.44 -16.07
CA SER A 127 10.32 -18.87 -17.43
C SER A 127 9.87 -17.41 -17.42
N ASN A 128 10.43 -16.61 -18.33
CA ASN A 128 10.02 -15.23 -18.60
C ASN A 128 9.89 -14.38 -17.32
N SER A 129 10.96 -14.37 -16.53
CA SER A 129 10.92 -13.83 -15.18
C SER A 129 11.09 -12.30 -15.12
N GLY A 130 11.55 -11.68 -16.22
CA GLY A 130 11.44 -10.24 -16.48
C GLY A 130 10.18 -9.83 -17.26
N PHE A 131 9.28 -10.77 -17.59
CA PHE A 131 7.99 -10.49 -18.25
C PHE A 131 8.09 -9.82 -19.64
N GLU A 132 9.23 -9.92 -20.31
CA GLU A 132 9.50 -9.29 -21.60
C GLU A 132 8.82 -10.03 -22.77
N ASP A 133 8.74 -11.36 -22.67
CA ASP A 133 8.14 -12.20 -23.70
C ASP A 133 6.62 -12.27 -23.54
N THR A 134 5.89 -12.29 -24.65
CA THR A 134 4.42 -12.35 -24.65
C THR A 134 3.89 -13.43 -25.58
N THR A 135 2.88 -14.14 -25.10
CA THR A 135 2.12 -15.14 -25.86
C THR A 135 0.64 -14.91 -25.57
N ASP A 136 -0.22 -14.91 -26.59
CA ASP A 136 -1.67 -14.72 -26.45
C ASP A 136 -2.08 -13.47 -25.64
N GLY A 137 -1.31 -12.38 -25.79
CA GLY A 137 -1.61 -11.09 -25.14
C GLY A 137 -1.27 -11.01 -23.65
N LYS A 138 -0.59 -12.01 -23.07
CA LYS A 138 -0.10 -12.04 -21.69
C LYS A 138 1.39 -12.40 -21.64
N PRO A 139 2.08 -12.25 -20.49
CA PRO A 139 3.47 -12.69 -20.35
C PRO A 139 3.58 -14.20 -20.65
N ALA A 140 4.48 -14.57 -21.56
CA ALA A 140 4.68 -15.97 -21.94
C ALA A 140 5.04 -16.83 -20.71
N GLY A 141 4.42 -18.01 -20.57
CA GLY A 141 4.66 -18.90 -19.42
C GLY A 141 3.91 -18.51 -18.14
N TRP A 142 3.06 -17.48 -18.20
CA TRP A 142 2.22 -17.04 -17.09
C TRP A 142 0.73 -17.08 -17.45
N ASP A 143 -0.09 -17.52 -16.51
CA ASP A 143 -1.53 -17.67 -16.68
C ASP A 143 -2.34 -16.67 -15.87
N SER A 144 -3.48 -16.26 -16.41
CA SER A 144 -4.43 -15.36 -15.76
C SER A 144 -5.81 -16.02 -15.80
N PRO A 145 -6.06 -17.03 -14.94
CA PRO A 145 -7.12 -18.00 -15.16
C PRO A 145 -8.53 -17.43 -14.97
N TRP A 146 -8.67 -16.37 -14.16
CA TRP A 146 -9.99 -15.86 -13.79
C TRP A 146 -10.49 -14.78 -14.74
N ARG A 147 -9.59 -13.96 -15.30
CA ARG A 147 -9.93 -12.81 -16.14
C ARG A 147 -8.86 -12.57 -17.21
N PRO A 148 -9.23 -12.00 -18.37
CA PRO A 148 -8.28 -11.65 -19.42
C PRO A 148 -7.17 -10.73 -18.91
N TYR A 149 -5.95 -10.94 -19.40
CA TYR A 149 -4.81 -10.06 -19.10
C TYR A 149 -4.98 -8.69 -19.79
N PRO A 150 -4.63 -7.56 -19.14
CA PRO A 150 -4.78 -6.24 -19.73
C PRO A 150 -3.84 -6.05 -20.92
N ALA A 151 -4.33 -5.38 -21.96
CA ALA A 151 -3.48 -4.94 -23.06
C ALA A 151 -2.43 -3.93 -22.55
N ALA A 152 -1.26 -3.87 -23.19
CA ALA A 152 -0.16 -2.97 -22.78
C ALA A 152 -0.56 -1.47 -22.78
N VAL A 153 -1.52 -1.09 -23.62
CA VAL A 153 -2.06 0.29 -23.72
C VAL A 153 -3.18 0.57 -22.72
N ALA A 154 -3.57 -0.42 -21.91
CA ALA A 154 -4.61 -0.28 -20.90
C ALA A 154 -4.00 -0.19 -19.50
N TRP A 155 -4.72 0.46 -18.58
CA TRP A 155 -4.39 0.41 -17.16
C TRP A 155 -4.48 -1.04 -16.65
N PRO A 156 -3.57 -1.51 -15.77
CA PRO A 156 -2.49 -0.78 -15.07
C PRO A 156 -1.14 -0.68 -15.81
N LEU A 157 -1.02 -1.22 -17.02
CA LEU A 157 0.26 -1.28 -17.76
C LEU A 157 0.58 0.02 -18.51
N SER A 158 -0.44 0.74 -18.96
CA SER A 158 -0.27 1.98 -19.73
C SER A 158 0.53 3.01 -18.94
N GLY A 159 1.67 3.44 -19.49
CA GLY A 159 2.54 4.45 -18.89
C GLY A 159 3.25 3.99 -17.61
N SER A 160 3.26 2.68 -17.32
CA SER A 160 4.13 2.14 -16.28
C SER A 160 5.59 2.31 -16.69
N GLU A 161 6.45 2.58 -15.71
CA GLU A 161 7.90 2.57 -15.86
C GLU A 161 8.40 1.22 -15.30
N PRO A 162 8.78 0.25 -16.16
CA PRO A 162 9.38 -1.00 -15.73
C PRO A 162 10.60 -0.77 -14.85
N PHE A 163 10.90 -1.73 -13.97
CA PHE A 163 12.14 -1.74 -13.21
C PHE A 163 13.32 -2.11 -14.12
N GLY A 164 13.15 -3.15 -14.92
CA GLY A 164 14.09 -3.62 -15.93
C GLY A 164 13.44 -3.66 -17.31
N GLY A 165 14.25 -3.76 -18.35
CA GLY A 165 13.75 -4.01 -19.71
C GLY A 165 12.73 -2.98 -20.25
N LYS A 166 11.70 -3.47 -20.93
CA LYS A 166 10.67 -2.68 -21.61
C LYS A 166 9.27 -2.94 -21.07
N ARG A 167 9.07 -4.00 -20.30
CA ARG A 167 7.76 -4.45 -19.84
C ARG A 167 7.84 -4.82 -18.37
N CYS A 168 6.69 -4.72 -17.70
CA CYS A 168 6.49 -5.29 -16.39
C CYS A 168 5.15 -6.04 -16.41
N ALA A 169 4.99 -7.00 -15.50
CA ALA A 169 3.70 -7.65 -15.32
C ALA A 169 2.79 -6.87 -14.38
N ALA A 170 1.48 -7.14 -14.45
CA ALA A 170 0.50 -6.64 -13.50
C ALA A 170 -0.49 -7.73 -13.06
N SER A 171 -0.86 -7.73 -11.79
CA SER A 171 -1.91 -8.60 -11.25
C SER A 171 -2.61 -7.99 -10.04
N TRP A 172 -3.79 -8.51 -9.74
CA TRP A 172 -4.55 -8.18 -8.53
C TRP A 172 -5.42 -9.37 -8.11
N HIS A 173 -6.13 -9.26 -6.99
CA HIS A 173 -6.95 -10.35 -6.46
C HIS A 173 -7.90 -11.01 -7.48
N GLY A 174 -8.63 -10.23 -8.28
CA GLY A 174 -9.54 -10.76 -9.29
C GLY A 174 -8.86 -11.26 -10.57
N ARG A 175 -7.55 -11.04 -10.72
CA ARG A 175 -6.75 -11.40 -11.89
C ARG A 175 -5.28 -11.66 -11.48
N PRO A 176 -4.99 -12.75 -10.76
CA PRO A 176 -3.64 -13.23 -10.51
C PRO A 176 -2.87 -13.52 -11.78
N LEU A 177 -1.55 -13.57 -11.63
CA LEU A 177 -0.63 -14.05 -12.65
C LEU A 177 0.13 -15.26 -12.11
N ILE A 178 -0.16 -16.43 -12.66
CA ILE A 178 0.27 -17.73 -12.13
C ILE A 178 1.38 -18.30 -13.01
N GLY A 179 2.54 -18.56 -12.42
CA GLY A 179 3.70 -19.16 -13.06
C GLY A 179 4.06 -20.50 -12.42
N THR A 180 4.86 -21.30 -13.14
CA THR A 180 5.37 -22.58 -12.62
C THR A 180 6.85 -22.47 -12.28
N LEU A 181 7.18 -22.76 -11.03
CA LEU A 181 8.55 -22.86 -10.55
C LEU A 181 8.97 -24.33 -10.49
N THR A 182 10.00 -24.72 -11.25
CA THR A 182 10.54 -26.09 -11.20
C THR A 182 11.64 -26.18 -10.14
N VAL A 183 11.50 -27.12 -9.21
CA VAL A 183 12.33 -27.26 -8.00
C VAL A 183 12.94 -28.66 -7.86
N LYS A 184 13.99 -28.74 -7.05
CA LYS A 184 14.69 -29.98 -6.68
C LYS A 184 14.76 -30.15 -5.17
N ALA A 185 14.55 -31.37 -4.70
CA ALA A 185 14.60 -31.70 -3.28
C ALA A 185 15.98 -31.35 -2.70
N GLY A 186 15.99 -30.66 -1.56
CA GLY A 186 17.21 -30.30 -0.84
C GLY A 186 18.03 -29.16 -1.45
N VAL A 187 17.67 -28.63 -2.62
CA VAL A 187 18.34 -27.48 -3.23
C VAL A 187 17.73 -26.19 -2.68
N PRO A 188 18.50 -25.33 -1.98
CA PRO A 188 17.98 -24.06 -1.50
C PRO A 188 17.56 -23.16 -2.67
N VAL A 189 16.37 -22.57 -2.57
CA VAL A 189 15.83 -21.65 -3.56
C VAL A 189 15.87 -20.23 -3.00
N THR A 190 16.36 -19.30 -3.82
CA THR A 190 16.27 -17.85 -3.56
C THR A 190 15.51 -17.20 -4.70
N LEU A 191 14.35 -16.62 -4.41
CA LEU A 191 13.58 -15.82 -5.36
C LEU A 191 13.72 -14.35 -4.98
N LYS A 192 14.26 -13.54 -5.87
CA LYS A 192 14.30 -12.08 -5.72
C LYS A 192 13.31 -11.49 -6.71
N LEU A 193 12.51 -10.52 -6.30
CA LEU A 193 11.53 -9.89 -7.19
C LEU A 193 11.34 -8.42 -6.85
N HIS A 194 10.88 -7.66 -7.83
CA HIS A 194 10.52 -6.26 -7.66
C HIS A 194 9.01 -6.09 -7.79
N ALA A 195 8.41 -5.39 -6.83
CA ALA A 195 7.00 -5.04 -6.87
C ALA A 195 6.76 -3.55 -6.63
N ARG A 196 5.70 -3.00 -7.23
CA ARG A 196 5.28 -1.61 -7.06
C ARG A 196 3.76 -1.52 -7.11
N ALA A 197 3.16 -0.67 -6.28
CA ALA A 197 1.72 -0.41 -6.40
C ALA A 197 1.43 0.34 -7.70
N ALA A 198 0.43 -0.10 -8.48
CA ALA A 198 -0.04 0.67 -9.61
C ALA A 198 -0.81 1.90 -9.09
N THR A 199 -0.62 3.04 -9.76
CA THR A 199 -1.44 4.24 -9.50
C THR A 199 -2.82 4.07 -10.12
N VAL A 200 -3.87 4.59 -9.49
CA VAL A 200 -5.23 4.57 -10.06
C VAL A 200 -5.37 5.48 -11.28
N PRO A 201 -6.34 5.25 -12.17
CA PRO A 201 -6.64 6.17 -13.26
C PRO A 201 -6.86 7.60 -12.76
N GLY A 202 -6.26 8.59 -13.44
CA GLY A 202 -6.36 10.00 -13.05
C GLY A 202 -5.51 10.40 -11.82
N PHE A 203 -4.69 9.50 -11.27
CA PHE A 203 -3.81 9.82 -10.16
C PHE A 203 -2.85 10.96 -10.51
N LYS A 204 -2.83 12.01 -9.68
CA LYS A 204 -1.89 13.12 -9.78
C LYS A 204 -0.74 12.87 -8.81
N LYS A 205 0.44 12.51 -9.34
CA LYS A 205 1.66 12.36 -8.55
C LYS A 205 1.91 13.67 -7.77
N PRO A 206 2.12 13.61 -6.44
CA PRO A 206 2.54 14.78 -5.67
C PRO A 206 3.83 15.36 -6.24
N SER A 207 3.94 16.68 -6.27
CA SER A 207 5.19 17.34 -6.64
C SER A 207 6.27 17.01 -5.61
N ILE A 208 7.38 16.42 -6.07
CA ILE A 208 8.56 16.23 -5.23
C ILE A 208 9.18 17.62 -5.04
N LEU A 209 9.12 18.13 -3.81
CA LEU A 209 9.79 19.39 -3.48
C LEU A 209 11.32 19.19 -3.55
N PRO A 210 12.09 20.21 -4.01
CA PRO A 210 13.55 20.16 -3.94
C PRO A 210 14.03 19.83 -2.53
N GLN A 211 15.08 19.03 -2.40
CA GLN A 211 15.63 18.64 -1.10
C GLN A 211 16.26 19.81 -0.31
N ASP A 212 16.33 21.00 -0.92
CA ASP A 212 16.84 22.23 -0.33
C ASP A 212 15.79 23.37 -0.36
N THR A 213 14.53 23.05 -0.05
CA THR A 213 13.56 24.10 0.27
C THR A 213 13.86 24.74 1.63
N PRO A 214 13.39 25.97 1.92
CA PRO A 214 13.44 26.53 3.27
C PRO A 214 12.88 25.58 4.35
N ALA A 215 11.84 24.81 4.02
CA ALA A 215 11.29 23.78 4.91
C ALA A 215 12.27 22.63 5.16
N HIS A 216 12.94 22.10 4.12
CA HIS A 216 13.96 21.05 4.30
C HIS A 216 15.13 21.55 5.17
N ARG A 217 15.62 22.78 4.94
CA ARG A 217 16.68 23.37 5.78
C ARG A 217 16.22 23.57 7.23
N ALA A 218 14.98 23.99 7.45
CA ALA A 218 14.42 24.10 8.79
C ALA A 218 14.31 22.73 9.48
N CYS A 219 13.75 21.71 8.82
CA CYS A 219 13.66 20.36 9.35
C CYS A 219 15.03 19.71 9.59
N ALA A 220 16.01 19.98 8.73
CA ALA A 220 17.37 19.45 8.91
C ALA A 220 18.05 19.95 10.19
N ARG A 221 17.67 21.14 10.69
CA ARG A 221 18.12 21.67 11.98
C ARG A 221 17.47 20.96 13.18
N LEU A 222 16.35 20.24 12.97
CA LEU A 222 15.64 19.48 14.01
C LEU A 222 16.14 18.03 14.15
N LYS A 223 17.16 17.60 13.38
CA LYS A 223 17.65 16.20 13.30
C LYS A 223 18.06 15.56 14.64
N ARG A 224 18.25 16.37 15.68
CA ARG A 224 18.33 15.93 17.08
C ARG A 224 17.39 16.84 17.85
N GLY A 225 16.23 16.34 18.26
CA GLY A 225 15.26 17.15 18.97
C GLY A 225 14.10 16.33 19.49
N VAL A 226 13.51 16.82 20.58
CA VAL A 226 12.35 16.19 21.21
C VAL A 226 11.10 16.90 20.69
N ASN A 227 10.19 16.14 20.07
CA ASN A 227 8.87 16.65 19.69
C ASN A 227 7.88 16.37 20.83
N LEU A 228 7.56 17.39 21.61
CA LEU A 228 6.51 17.31 22.61
C LEU A 228 5.17 17.49 21.89
N GLY A 229 4.49 16.36 21.64
CA GLY A 229 3.09 16.32 21.20
C GLY A 229 2.13 16.64 22.34
N ASN A 230 1.03 15.90 22.45
CA ASN A 230 -0.02 16.05 23.47
C ASN A 230 0.36 16.03 24.98
N HIS A 231 1.64 16.03 25.32
CA HIS A 231 2.20 15.95 26.67
C HIS A 231 1.68 17.04 27.62
N TRP A 232 1.25 18.20 27.09
CA TRP A 232 0.81 19.35 27.90
C TRP A 232 -0.70 19.61 27.86
N GLU A 233 -1.43 18.98 26.96
CA GLU A 233 -2.89 19.17 26.81
C GLU A 233 -3.70 18.05 27.44
N ALA A 234 -3.09 16.88 27.63
CA ALA A 234 -3.77 15.76 28.24
C ALA A 234 -3.98 15.98 29.74
N PRO A 235 -5.15 15.59 30.29
CA PRO A 235 -5.36 15.62 31.72
C PRO A 235 -4.38 14.65 32.42
N PRO A 236 -3.91 14.97 33.65
CA PRO A 236 -3.07 14.08 34.42
C PRO A 236 -3.69 12.67 34.54
N GLY A 237 -2.93 11.64 34.17
CA GLY A 237 -3.41 10.24 34.17
C GLY A 237 -4.36 9.87 33.02
N GLY A 238 -4.52 10.75 32.02
CA GLY A 238 -5.37 10.53 30.86
C GLY A 238 -4.66 9.89 29.67
N TRP A 239 -5.03 10.34 28.47
CA TRP A 239 -4.60 9.80 27.17
C TRP A 239 -3.23 10.32 26.69
N GLY A 240 -2.63 11.27 27.40
CA GLY A 240 -1.34 11.84 27.02
C GLY A 240 -0.17 11.05 27.54
N ILE A 241 0.99 11.30 26.91
CA ILE A 241 2.26 10.76 27.37
C ILE A 241 2.77 11.66 28.51
N THR A 242 3.03 11.06 29.67
CA THR A 242 3.71 11.75 30.76
C THR A 242 5.21 11.74 30.50
N SER A 243 5.85 12.89 30.59
CA SER A 243 7.31 13.01 30.55
C SER A 243 7.82 13.82 31.72
N THR A 244 8.99 13.43 32.21
CA THR A 244 9.78 14.10 33.24
C THR A 244 11.01 14.74 32.61
N THR A 245 11.76 15.52 33.40
CA THR A 245 13.06 16.04 32.95
C THR A 245 14.08 14.95 32.66
N ASP A 246 13.93 13.76 33.25
CA ASP A 246 14.84 12.63 33.06
C ASP A 246 14.64 11.95 31.69
N ASP A 247 13.47 12.16 31.07
CA ASP A 247 13.14 11.64 29.74
C ASP A 247 13.69 12.53 28.61
N ILE A 248 14.24 13.70 28.94
CA ILE A 248 14.69 14.71 27.98
C ILE A 248 16.20 14.90 28.14
N ASP A 249 16.96 14.54 27.10
CA ASP A 249 18.34 15.01 26.98
C ASP A 249 18.33 16.54 26.88
N LEU A 250 18.78 17.21 27.95
CA LEU A 250 18.75 18.67 28.10
C LEU A 250 19.54 19.41 27.01
N ASN A 251 20.38 18.72 26.23
CA ASN A 251 21.11 19.28 25.09
C ASN A 251 20.37 19.16 23.75
N SER A 252 19.18 18.56 23.73
CA SER A 252 18.37 18.41 22.52
C SER A 252 17.41 19.59 22.32
N PRO A 253 17.39 20.22 21.13
CA PRO A 253 16.34 21.16 20.74
C PRO A 253 14.93 20.62 20.98
N ILE A 254 14.10 21.36 21.71
CA ILE A 254 12.70 20.99 21.95
C ILE A 254 11.80 21.70 20.94
N HIS A 255 10.84 20.96 20.38
CA HIS A 255 9.77 21.48 19.53
C HIS A 255 8.41 21.05 20.10
N ILE A 256 7.45 21.96 20.12
CA ILE A 256 6.07 21.63 20.51
C ILE A 256 5.28 21.31 19.25
N GLY A 257 5.10 20.02 18.96
CA GLY A 257 4.48 19.59 17.71
C GLY A 257 2.98 19.44 17.74
N GLU A 258 2.36 19.57 18.91
CA GLU A 258 0.92 19.44 19.05
C GLU A 258 0.43 20.40 20.13
N PHE A 259 -0.39 21.35 19.70
CA PHE A 259 -1.34 22.04 20.56
C PHE A 259 -2.54 22.46 19.74
N GLY A 260 -3.71 22.57 20.36
CA GLY A 260 -4.91 23.02 19.68
C GLY A 260 -6.15 22.87 20.54
N CYS A 261 -7.25 23.45 20.06
CA CYS A 261 -8.53 23.36 20.76
C CYS A 261 -9.61 22.94 19.76
N TYR A 262 -10.40 21.96 20.19
CA TYR A 262 -11.44 21.34 19.37
C TYR A 262 -12.40 22.40 18.82
N GLN A 263 -12.72 22.30 17.53
CA GLN A 263 -13.52 23.31 16.82
C GLN A 263 -14.94 23.49 17.37
N LYS A 264 -15.44 22.55 18.19
CA LYS A 264 -16.74 22.66 18.87
C LYS A 264 -16.70 23.46 20.18
N ALA A 265 -15.52 23.85 20.66
CA ALA A 265 -15.40 24.70 21.84
C ALA A 265 -15.93 26.12 21.56
N ASP A 266 -16.22 26.88 22.62
CA ASP A 266 -16.57 28.30 22.51
C ASP A 266 -15.51 29.05 21.67
N PRO A 267 -15.89 29.75 20.58
CA PRO A 267 -14.94 30.35 19.66
C PRO A 267 -13.97 31.35 20.31
N ALA A 268 -14.45 32.14 21.28
CA ALA A 268 -13.62 33.11 21.97
C ALA A 268 -12.60 32.42 22.88
N SER A 269 -13.00 31.37 23.59
CA SER A 269 -12.13 30.56 24.44
C SER A 269 -11.07 29.82 23.63
N ARG A 270 -11.46 29.25 22.49
CA ARG A 270 -10.55 28.62 21.52
C ARG A 270 -9.49 29.61 21.02
N ALA A 271 -9.90 30.81 20.60
CA ALA A 271 -8.97 31.83 20.14
C ALA A 271 -8.00 32.28 21.24
N ARG A 272 -8.49 32.49 22.47
CA ARG A 272 -7.63 32.83 23.62
C ARG A 272 -6.61 31.74 23.90
N TYR A 273 -7.05 30.49 23.99
CA TYR A 273 -6.18 29.35 24.25
C TYR A 273 -5.03 29.24 23.23
N VAL A 274 -5.37 29.23 21.94
CA VAL A 274 -4.38 29.10 20.84
C VAL A 274 -3.38 30.25 20.86
N ARG A 275 -3.84 31.49 21.08
CA ARG A 275 -2.97 32.66 21.18
C ARG A 275 -2.05 32.58 22.40
N ASP A 276 -2.61 32.27 23.57
CA ASP A 276 -1.88 32.30 24.83
C ASP A 276 -0.82 31.19 24.86
N PHE A 277 -1.15 30.01 24.30
CA PHE A 277 -0.19 28.91 24.13
C PHE A 277 0.94 29.28 23.17
N ARG A 278 0.61 29.81 21.98
CA ARG A 278 1.60 30.33 21.01
C ARG A 278 2.55 31.32 21.68
N GLN A 279 2.01 32.33 22.36
CA GLN A 279 2.81 33.36 23.02
C GLN A 279 3.67 32.79 24.14
N ALA A 280 3.17 31.80 24.88
CA ALA A 280 3.93 31.12 25.91
C ALA A 280 5.12 30.33 25.35
N ALA A 281 4.93 29.66 24.20
CA ALA A 281 5.99 28.95 23.48
C ALA A 281 7.05 29.94 22.94
N GLU A 282 6.61 30.99 22.26
CA GLU A 282 7.48 32.03 21.69
C GLU A 282 8.32 32.74 22.77
N LYS A 283 7.70 33.11 23.90
CA LYS A 283 8.40 33.73 25.04
C LYS A 283 9.51 32.86 25.61
N ARG A 284 9.41 31.53 25.46
CA ARG A 284 10.40 30.55 25.91
C ARG A 284 11.38 30.14 24.81
N GLY A 285 11.29 30.74 23.62
CA GLY A 285 12.11 30.38 22.48
C GLY A 285 11.81 28.99 21.92
N LEU A 286 10.64 28.43 22.23
CA LEU A 286 10.24 27.10 21.78
C LEU A 286 9.53 27.19 20.42
N PRO A 287 10.06 26.54 19.36
CA PRO A 287 9.36 26.42 18.10
C PRO A 287 8.11 25.55 18.26
N TRP A 288 7.07 25.85 17.51
CA TRP A 288 5.75 25.25 17.68
C TRP A 288 5.06 24.92 16.35
N ALA A 289 4.17 23.93 16.39
CA ALA A 289 3.21 23.61 15.34
C ALA A 289 1.83 23.37 15.97
N MET A 290 0.82 24.07 15.47
CA MET A 290 -0.56 23.84 15.88
C MET A 290 -1.10 22.60 15.17
N TRP A 291 -1.72 21.70 15.93
CA TRP A 291 -2.49 20.59 15.39
C TRP A 291 -3.94 21.06 15.20
N ASP A 292 -4.70 20.68 14.17
CA ASP A 292 -4.37 20.04 12.90
C ASP A 292 -4.79 20.97 11.75
N TRP A 293 -4.50 20.57 10.52
CA TRP A 293 -4.89 21.33 9.34
C TRP A 293 -6.42 21.28 9.11
N LYS A 294 -7.03 20.10 9.03
CA LYS A 294 -8.41 19.88 8.54
C LYS A 294 -9.24 18.87 9.36
N ALA A 295 -8.80 18.52 10.56
CA ALA A 295 -9.47 17.52 11.39
C ALA A 295 -10.12 18.17 12.62
N GLY A 296 -9.88 17.65 13.82
CA GLY A 296 -10.65 18.00 15.02
C GLY A 296 -10.38 19.41 15.54
N PHE A 297 -9.13 19.86 15.47
CA PHE A 297 -8.73 21.18 15.94
C PHE A 297 -8.86 22.24 14.84
N GLY A 298 -8.56 21.90 13.59
CA GLY A 298 -8.96 22.61 12.37
C GLY A 298 -8.40 24.02 12.20
N TYR A 299 -7.22 24.17 11.59
CA TYR A 299 -6.78 25.47 11.07
C TYR A 299 -7.58 25.91 9.85
N TRP A 300 -7.96 24.97 8.99
CA TRP A 300 -8.59 25.20 7.69
C TRP A 300 -10.01 24.67 7.68
N ASP A 301 -10.97 25.52 7.32
CA ASP A 301 -12.34 25.10 7.08
C ASP A 301 -12.51 24.65 5.63
N GLU A 302 -12.89 23.38 5.44
CA GLU A 302 -13.11 22.82 4.12
C GLU A 302 -14.35 23.40 3.43
N ALA A 303 -15.38 23.78 4.18
CA ALA A 303 -16.62 24.31 3.61
C ALA A 303 -16.42 25.70 3.03
N SER A 304 -15.81 26.61 3.80
CA SER A 304 -15.55 27.99 3.34
C SER A 304 -14.22 28.18 2.61
N GLN A 305 -13.33 27.18 2.60
CA GLN A 305 -11.97 27.27 2.06
C GLN A 305 -11.18 28.45 2.65
N LYS A 306 -11.28 28.64 3.97
CA LYS A 306 -10.63 29.74 4.69
C LYS A 306 -9.94 29.25 5.97
N PRO A 307 -8.87 29.94 6.40
CA PRO A 307 -8.27 29.65 7.70
C PRO A 307 -9.13 30.19 8.84
N LEU A 308 -9.33 29.38 9.87
CA LEU A 308 -10.11 29.68 11.08
C LEU A 308 -9.32 30.45 12.15
N LEU A 309 -7.99 30.28 12.17
CA LEU A 309 -7.12 30.78 13.25
C LEU A 309 -5.94 31.60 12.73
N ARG A 310 -5.99 32.08 11.47
CA ARG A 310 -4.88 32.85 10.87
C ARG A 310 -4.50 34.05 11.71
N ASP A 311 -5.47 34.88 12.08
CA ASP A 311 -5.20 36.12 12.83
C ASP A 311 -4.82 35.82 14.29
N VAL A 312 -5.27 34.70 14.84
CA VAL A 312 -4.90 34.26 16.20
C VAL A 312 -3.43 33.80 16.24
N LEU A 313 -2.98 33.08 15.21
CA LEU A 313 -1.63 32.53 15.12
C LEU A 313 -0.60 33.51 14.55
N PHE A 314 -1.01 34.37 13.62
CA PHE A 314 -0.10 35.22 12.83
C PHE A 314 -0.47 36.71 12.88
N GLY A 315 -1.52 37.08 13.59
CA GLY A 315 -1.82 38.48 13.90
C GLY A 315 -0.78 39.03 14.88
N LYS A 316 -0.38 40.29 14.64
CA LYS A 316 0.56 41.02 15.49
C LYS A 316 -0.06 41.38 16.83
#